data_AF-A0A7C1G293-F1
#
_entry.id   AF-A0A7C1G293-F1
#
_cell.length_a   1.000
_cell.length_b   1.000
_cell.length_c   1.000
_cell.angle_alpha   90.00
_cell.angle_beta   90.00
_cell.angle_gamma   90.00
#
_symmetry.space_group_name_H-M   'P 1'
#
loop_
_entity.id
_entity.type
_entity.pdbx_description
1 polymer ?
#
loop_
_entity_poly.entity_id
_entity_poly.type
_entity_poly.pdbx_seq_one_letter_code
_entity_poly.pdbx_strand_id
1 'polypeptide(L)'
;MSSKSATFLPMADAVARVQLRTDGQPLWQALSEHLKAVATMAAAFAEPFGASDWARYVGMLHDLGKYHPEWQSYLRRQVLPEAHLESSKRPRHSGVGAIAALERFKHHRPARILAYCIAGHHSGLTDWHPDLEHRLTIEERERALYREVRELPQAQQILSCPAPQSKPTP
;
A
#
# COMPACT_ATOMS: atom_id res chain seq x y z
N MET A 1 -11.87 -31.28 -7.31
CA MET A 1 -11.62 -30.79 -5.94
C MET A 1 -10.17 -30.33 -5.87
N SER A 2 -9.91 -29.03 -6.02
CA SER A 2 -8.54 -28.50 -6.02
C SER A 2 -8.17 -28.09 -4.61
N SER A 3 -7.21 -28.81 -4.01
CA SER A 3 -6.60 -28.47 -2.73
C SER A 3 -5.86 -27.14 -2.88
N LYS A 4 -6.40 -26.07 -2.28
CA LYS A 4 -5.65 -24.83 -2.11
C LYS A 4 -4.55 -25.12 -1.08
N SER A 5 -3.35 -25.39 -1.59
CA SER A 5 -2.13 -25.53 -0.80
C SER A 5 -2.00 -24.36 0.16
N ALA A 6 -1.83 -24.64 1.45
CA ALA A 6 -1.55 -23.63 2.45
C ALA A 6 -0.20 -23.00 2.13
N THR A 7 -0.21 -21.77 1.65
CA THR A 7 1.02 -21.04 1.33
C THR A 7 1.68 -20.62 2.64
N PHE A 8 2.62 -21.43 3.10
CA PHE A 8 3.54 -21.04 4.16
C PHE A 8 4.50 -20.00 3.59
N LEU A 9 4.25 -18.73 3.89
CA LEU A 9 5.14 -17.64 3.53
C LEU A 9 6.37 -17.66 4.45
N PRO A 10 7.60 -17.64 3.91
CA PRO A 10 8.80 -17.46 4.74
C PRO A 10 8.64 -16.24 5.65
N MET A 11 9.13 -16.33 6.89
CA MET A 11 9.07 -15.21 7.84
C MET A 11 9.64 -13.89 7.28
N ALA A 12 10.56 -14.00 6.30
CA ALA A 12 11.21 -12.91 5.60
C ALA A 12 10.32 -12.15 4.59
N ASP A 13 9.18 -12.71 4.18
CA ASP A 13 8.31 -12.06 3.20
C ASP A 13 7.28 -11.14 3.85
N ALA A 14 7.19 -9.91 3.34
CA ALA A 14 6.19 -8.96 3.78
C ALA A 14 4.78 -9.42 3.39
N VAL A 15 3.85 -9.25 4.32
CA VAL A 15 2.46 -9.70 4.21
C VAL A 15 1.53 -8.49 4.10
N ALA A 16 0.55 -8.55 3.20
CA ALA A 16 -0.50 -7.54 3.07
C ALA A 16 -1.60 -7.70 4.13
N ARG A 17 -2.02 -8.95 4.37
CA ARG A 17 -3.05 -9.33 5.33
C ARG A 17 -2.91 -10.80 5.73
N VAL A 18 -3.55 -11.13 6.84
CA VAL A 18 -3.68 -12.50 7.34
C VAL A 18 -5.12 -12.76 7.74
N GLN A 19 -5.59 -13.98 7.50
CA GLN A 19 -6.93 -14.44 7.87
C GLN A 19 -6.81 -15.78 8.57
N LEU A 20 -7.59 -16.02 9.63
CA LEU A 20 -7.68 -17.35 10.21
C LEU A 20 -8.64 -18.20 9.38
N ARG A 21 -8.20 -19.40 9.03
CA ARG A 21 -9.04 -20.42 8.41
C ARG A 21 -9.99 -21.01 9.46
N THR A 22 -10.96 -21.78 8.99
CA THR A 22 -11.92 -22.50 9.87
C THR A 22 -11.25 -23.49 10.82
N ASP A 23 -10.06 -23.97 10.50
CA ASP A 23 -9.23 -24.86 11.33
C ASP A 23 -8.29 -24.08 12.29
N GLY A 24 -8.44 -22.75 12.37
CA GLY A 24 -7.61 -21.88 13.20
C GLY A 24 -6.23 -21.57 12.62
N GLN A 25 -5.86 -22.12 11.46
CA GLN A 25 -4.55 -21.88 10.86
C GLN A 25 -4.51 -20.55 10.11
N PRO A 26 -3.43 -19.76 10.21
CA PRO A 26 -3.31 -18.51 9.49
C PRO A 26 -3.09 -18.72 7.99
N LEU A 27 -3.88 -18.03 7.18
CA LEU A 27 -3.71 -17.88 5.75
C LEU A 27 -3.10 -16.51 5.45
N TRP A 28 -1.84 -16.52 5.06
CA TRP A 28 -1.07 -15.33 4.76
C TRP A 28 -1.20 -14.95 3.27
N GLN A 29 -1.32 -13.66 2.98
CA GLN A 29 -1.21 -13.14 1.61
C GLN A 29 0.03 -12.27 1.50
N ALA A 30 0.92 -12.60 0.56
CA ALA A 30 2.12 -11.81 0.28
C ALA A 30 1.74 -10.39 -0.14
N LEU A 31 2.48 -9.39 0.34
CA LEU A 31 2.23 -7.99 0.01
C LEU A 31 2.43 -7.71 -1.48
N SER A 32 3.48 -8.27 -2.08
CA SER A 32 3.76 -8.10 -3.52
C SER A 32 2.66 -8.68 -4.40
N GLU A 33 2.13 -9.84 -4.06
CA GLU A 33 1.00 -10.47 -4.76
C GLU A 33 -0.28 -9.64 -4.61
N HIS A 34 -0.55 -9.16 -3.39
CA HIS A 34 -1.68 -8.30 -3.12
C HIS A 34 -1.64 -7.02 -3.98
N LEU A 35 -0.51 -6.31 -3.98
CA LEU A 35 -0.32 -5.08 -4.75
C LEU A 35 -0.49 -5.32 -6.26
N LYS A 36 0.10 -6.40 -6.80
CA LYS A 36 -0.05 -6.77 -8.22
C LYS A 36 -1.49 -7.12 -8.59
N ALA A 37 -2.20 -7.85 -7.73
CA ALA A 37 -3.59 -8.21 -7.95
C ALA A 37 -4.50 -6.97 -7.94
N VAL A 38 -4.35 -6.10 -6.93
CA VAL A 38 -5.11 -4.84 -6.83
C VAL A 38 -4.81 -3.95 -8.02
N ALA A 39 -3.54 -3.79 -8.41
CA ALA A 39 -3.14 -3.00 -9.58
C ALA A 39 -3.77 -3.52 -10.87
N THR A 40 -3.85 -4.84 -11.03
CA THR A 40 -4.47 -5.47 -12.22
C THR A 40 -5.97 -5.20 -12.26
N MET A 41 -6.68 -5.38 -11.14
CA MET A 41 -8.12 -5.09 -11.06
C MET A 41 -8.43 -3.61 -11.24
N ALA A 42 -7.65 -2.73 -10.59
CA ALA A 42 -7.81 -1.28 -10.71
C ALA A 42 -7.63 -0.82 -12.16
N ALA A 43 -6.63 -1.35 -12.87
CA ALA A 43 -6.41 -1.05 -14.27
C ALA A 43 -7.61 -1.43 -15.15
N ALA A 44 -8.20 -2.61 -14.91
CA ALA A 44 -9.38 -3.08 -15.65
C ALA A 44 -10.61 -2.21 -15.37
N PHE A 45 -10.85 -1.83 -14.11
CA PHE A 45 -11.96 -0.93 -13.78
C PHE A 45 -11.79 0.48 -14.37
N ALA A 46 -10.55 0.92 -14.57
CA ALA A 46 -10.26 2.23 -15.15
C ALA A 46 -10.19 2.21 -16.69
N GLU A 47 -10.29 1.05 -17.33
CA GLU A 47 -10.21 0.90 -18.79
C GLU A 47 -11.27 1.71 -19.54
N PRO A 48 -12.57 1.70 -19.15
CA PRO A 48 -13.59 2.50 -19.83
C PRO A 48 -13.35 4.02 -19.79
N PHE A 49 -12.50 4.47 -18.85
CA PHE A 49 -12.14 5.87 -18.66
C PHE A 49 -10.77 6.21 -19.29
N GLY A 50 -10.13 5.27 -19.98
CA GLY A 50 -8.79 5.47 -20.54
C GLY A 50 -7.69 5.69 -19.50
N ALA A 51 -7.91 5.28 -18.24
CA ALA A 51 -7.05 5.58 -17.09
C ALA A 51 -6.40 4.33 -16.47
N SER A 52 -6.28 3.24 -17.23
CA SER A 52 -5.78 1.96 -16.73
C SER A 52 -4.38 2.02 -16.12
N ASP A 53 -3.45 2.75 -16.73
CA ASP A 53 -2.07 2.88 -16.24
C ASP A 53 -2.00 3.73 -14.95
N TRP A 54 -2.81 4.79 -14.84
CA TRP A 54 -2.98 5.55 -13.61
C TRP A 54 -3.50 4.69 -12.47
N ALA A 55 -4.59 3.95 -12.70
CA ALA A 55 -5.19 3.10 -11.69
C ALA A 55 -4.27 1.93 -11.29
N ARG A 56 -3.52 1.37 -12.25
CA ARG A 56 -2.47 0.39 -11.98
C ARG A 56 -1.41 0.95 -11.04
N TYR A 57 -0.91 2.15 -11.32
CA TYR A 57 0.12 2.81 -10.53
C TYR A 57 -0.36 3.09 -9.10
N VAL A 58 -1.59 3.59 -8.94
CA VAL A 58 -2.24 3.73 -7.62
C VAL A 58 -2.31 2.40 -6.89
N GLY A 59 -2.81 1.34 -7.54
CA GLY A 59 -2.95 0.03 -6.94
C GLY A 59 -1.63 -0.58 -6.47
N MET A 60 -0.55 -0.39 -7.24
CA MET A 60 0.80 -0.83 -6.89
C MET A 60 1.34 -0.14 -5.63
N LEU A 61 1.01 1.13 -5.42
CA LEU A 61 1.60 1.94 -4.36
C LEU A 61 0.72 2.07 -3.11
N HIS A 62 -0.58 1.78 -3.21
CA HIS A 62 -1.53 2.18 -2.16
C HIS A 62 -1.14 1.69 -0.76
N ASP A 63 -0.66 0.46 -0.68
CA ASP A 63 -0.28 -0.24 0.55
C ASP A 63 1.24 -0.33 0.75
N LEU A 64 2.03 0.47 0.04
CA LEU A 64 3.50 0.40 0.09
C LEU A 64 4.06 0.51 1.52
N GLY A 65 3.43 1.32 2.38
CA GLY A 65 3.86 1.48 3.78
C GLY A 65 3.76 0.20 4.61
N LYS A 66 3.04 -0.83 4.14
CA LYS A 66 2.97 -2.12 4.81
C LYS A 66 4.30 -2.88 4.82
N TYR A 67 5.26 -2.53 3.96
CA TYR A 67 6.62 -3.09 4.03
C TYR A 67 7.37 -2.67 5.31
N HIS A 68 6.92 -1.62 5.99
CA HIS A 68 7.57 -1.13 7.21
C HIS A 68 7.59 -2.22 8.31
N PRO A 69 8.73 -2.44 9.02
CA PRO A 69 8.84 -3.48 10.04
C PRO A 69 7.80 -3.39 11.16
N GLU A 70 7.45 -2.18 11.62
CA GLU A 70 6.42 -1.98 12.64
C GLU A 70 5.05 -2.50 12.17
N TRP A 71 4.72 -2.30 10.89
CA TRP A 71 3.48 -2.78 10.31
C TRP A 71 3.46 -4.31 10.21
N GLN A 72 4.57 -4.92 9.78
CA GLN A 72 4.69 -6.38 9.71
C GLN A 72 4.58 -7.03 11.09
N SER A 73 5.22 -6.45 12.11
CA SER A 73 5.10 -6.88 13.51
C SER A 73 3.67 -6.73 14.02
N TYR A 74 2.99 -5.63 13.71
CA TYR A 74 1.58 -5.44 14.03
C TYR A 74 0.69 -6.51 13.40
N LEU A 75 0.80 -6.79 12.10
CA LEU A 75 0.00 -7.83 11.44
C LEU A 75 0.25 -9.22 12.01
N ARG A 76 1.51 -9.58 12.31
CA ARG A 76 1.85 -10.89 12.85
C ARG A 76 1.30 -11.11 14.26
N ARG A 77 1.21 -10.06 15.08
CA ARG A 77 0.59 -10.15 16.40
C ARG A 77 -0.91 -10.42 16.34
N GLN A 78 -1.61 -10.04 15.27
CA GLN A 78 -3.07 -10.24 15.17
C GLN A 78 -3.51 -11.71 15.09
N VAL A 79 -2.59 -12.63 14.81
CA VAL A 79 -2.90 -14.08 14.77
C VAL A 79 -2.37 -14.85 15.97
N LEU A 80 -1.75 -14.16 16.93
CA LEU A 80 -1.34 -14.80 18.17
C LEU A 80 -2.57 -15.10 19.04
N PRO A 81 -2.56 -16.20 19.80
CA PRO A 81 -3.63 -16.51 20.75
C PRO A 81 -3.89 -15.36 21.73
N GLU A 82 -2.90 -14.54 22.06
CA GLU A 82 -3.03 -13.43 23.01
C GLU A 82 -3.45 -12.10 22.35
N ALA A 83 -3.70 -12.08 21.04
CA ALA A 83 -3.98 -10.86 20.28
C ALA A 83 -5.18 -10.04 20.82
N HIS A 84 -6.12 -10.70 21.48
CA HIS A 84 -7.30 -10.06 22.10
C HIS A 84 -6.99 -9.36 23.43
N LEU A 85 -5.81 -9.58 24.02
CA LEU A 85 -5.38 -8.95 25.28
C LEU A 85 -4.62 -7.64 25.05
N GLU A 86 -4.02 -7.43 23.87
CA GLU A 86 -3.25 -6.23 23.55
C GLU A 86 -3.97 -5.31 22.55
N SER A 87 -4.48 -4.17 23.03
CA SER A 87 -4.92 -3.09 22.15
C SER A 87 -3.72 -2.34 21.57
N SER A 88 -3.11 -2.87 20.51
CA SER A 88 -2.03 -2.17 19.79
C SER A 88 -2.60 -1.17 18.78
N LYS A 89 -2.13 0.08 18.84
CA LYS A 89 -2.50 1.11 17.86
C LYS A 89 -2.02 0.70 16.47
N ARG A 90 -2.93 0.67 15.49
CA ARG A 90 -2.61 0.38 14.09
C ARG A 90 -1.58 1.38 13.55
N PRO A 91 -0.40 0.94 13.07
CA PRO A 91 0.61 1.84 12.51
C PRO A 91 0.10 2.57 11.25
N ARG A 92 0.72 3.70 10.90
CA ARG A 92 0.41 4.40 9.64
C ARG A 92 1.08 3.67 8.47
N HIS A 93 0.48 3.74 7.29
CA HIS A 93 1.02 3.14 6.06
C HIS A 93 0.54 3.83 4.78
N SER A 94 -0.65 4.43 4.80
CA SER A 94 -1.27 5.02 3.62
C SER A 94 -0.55 6.23 3.04
N GLY A 95 0.23 6.95 3.84
CA GLY A 95 1.03 8.08 3.37
C GLY A 95 2.22 7.68 2.49
N VAL A 96 2.80 6.50 2.72
CA VAL A 96 4.10 6.12 2.13
C VAL A 96 4.06 6.05 0.60
N GLY A 97 3.04 5.40 0.04
CA GLY A 97 2.87 5.34 -1.42
C GLY A 97 2.56 6.69 -2.05
N ALA A 98 1.86 7.57 -1.33
CA ALA A 98 1.54 8.91 -1.82
C ALA A 98 2.79 9.80 -1.87
N ILE A 99 3.64 9.75 -0.83
CA ILE A 99 4.93 10.45 -0.84
C ILE A 99 5.80 9.93 -1.99
N ALA A 100 5.84 8.61 -2.21
CA ALA A 100 6.57 8.03 -3.34
C ALA A 100 6.10 8.60 -4.69
N ALA A 101 4.78 8.73 -4.89
CA ALA A 101 4.23 9.35 -6.09
C ALA A 101 4.61 10.83 -6.20
N LEU A 102 4.51 11.61 -5.12
CA LEU A 102 4.92 13.02 -5.11
C LEU A 102 6.38 13.18 -5.54
N GLU A 103 7.30 12.41 -4.95
CA GLU A 103 8.72 12.45 -5.29
C GLU A 103 8.98 12.01 -6.74
N ARG A 104 8.34 10.92 -7.19
CA ARG A 104 8.52 10.39 -8.56
C ARG A 104 8.16 11.39 -9.64
N PHE A 105 7.17 12.24 -9.37
CA PHE A 105 6.66 13.28 -10.27
C PHE A 105 7.13 14.68 -9.86
N LYS A 106 8.15 14.81 -9.02
CA LYS A 106 8.74 16.09 -8.58
C LYS A 106 7.70 17.10 -8.08
N HIS A 107 6.68 16.61 -7.38
CA HIS A 107 5.58 17.42 -6.84
C HIS A 107 4.75 18.18 -7.90
N HIS A 108 4.83 17.79 -9.19
CA HIS A 108 3.98 18.37 -10.23
C HIS A 108 2.51 17.98 -10.06
N ARG A 109 1.59 18.77 -10.63
CA ARG A 109 0.13 18.64 -10.45
C ARG A 109 -0.43 17.21 -10.61
N PRO A 110 -0.01 16.40 -11.62
CA PRO A 110 -0.39 14.98 -11.72
C PRO A 110 -0.19 14.16 -10.44
N ALA A 111 0.89 14.44 -9.71
CA ALA A 111 1.25 13.73 -8.50
C ALA A 111 0.21 13.90 -7.38
N ARG A 112 -0.50 15.04 -7.37
CA ARG A 112 -1.54 15.33 -6.38
C ARG A 112 -2.74 14.40 -6.55
N ILE A 113 -3.12 14.10 -7.80
CA ILE A 113 -4.20 13.16 -8.12
C ILE A 113 -3.85 11.78 -7.58
N LEU A 114 -2.64 11.31 -7.86
CA LEU A 114 -2.14 10.04 -7.35
C LEU A 114 -2.08 10.01 -5.81
N ALA A 115 -1.57 11.07 -5.20
CA ALA A 115 -1.47 11.20 -3.75
C ALA A 115 -2.84 11.14 -3.06
N TYR A 116 -3.87 11.74 -3.66
CA TYR A 116 -5.24 11.63 -3.17
C TYR A 116 -5.75 10.19 -3.19
N CYS A 117 -5.69 9.54 -4.36
CA CYS A 117 -6.17 8.18 -4.52
C CYS A 117 -5.42 7.20 -3.61
N ILE A 118 -4.11 7.39 -3.45
CA ILE A 118 -3.28 6.55 -2.59
C ILE A 118 -3.55 6.85 -1.12
N ALA A 119 -3.37 8.08 -0.65
CA ALA A 119 -3.38 8.36 0.78
C ALA A 119 -4.79 8.32 1.40
N GLY A 120 -5.84 8.46 0.58
CA GLY A 120 -7.23 8.46 0.99
C GLY A 120 -7.87 7.08 1.15
N HIS A 121 -7.17 5.98 0.85
CA HIS A 121 -7.78 4.63 0.78
C HIS A 121 -8.33 4.09 2.13
N HIS A 122 -8.08 4.78 3.24
CA HIS A 122 -8.66 4.47 4.55
C HIS A 122 -9.41 5.63 5.20
N SER A 123 -9.04 6.89 4.90
CA SER A 123 -9.59 8.08 5.56
C SER A 123 -10.61 8.83 4.72
N GLY A 124 -10.78 8.48 3.44
CA GLY A 124 -11.44 9.33 2.46
C GLY A 124 -10.54 10.48 1.98
N LEU A 125 -11.11 11.36 1.16
CA LEU A 125 -10.42 12.51 0.55
C LEU A 125 -10.52 13.73 1.48
N THR A 126 -9.40 14.16 2.05
CA THR A 126 -9.29 15.41 2.83
C THR A 126 -9.04 16.59 1.90
N ASP A 127 -9.06 17.82 2.42
CA ASP A 127 -8.61 18.96 1.64
C ASP A 127 -7.12 18.86 1.31
N TRP A 128 -6.70 19.47 0.20
CA TRP A 128 -5.27 19.48 -0.15
C TRP A 128 -4.51 20.29 0.90
N HIS A 129 -4.95 21.53 1.07
CA HIS A 129 -4.43 22.48 2.03
C HIS A 129 -5.59 22.86 2.96
N PRO A 130 -5.41 22.81 4.29
CA PRO A 130 -4.14 22.55 4.99
C PRO A 130 -3.82 21.06 5.24
N ASP A 131 -4.70 20.11 4.90
CA ASP A 131 -4.63 18.76 5.47
C ASP A 131 -3.64 17.80 4.78
N LEU A 132 -3.94 17.35 3.56
CA LEU A 132 -3.20 16.26 2.93
C LEU A 132 -1.75 16.66 2.63
N GLU A 133 -1.55 17.89 2.16
CA GLU A 133 -0.24 18.46 1.90
C GLU A 133 0.62 18.47 3.16
N HIS A 134 0.08 18.96 4.29
CA HIS A 134 0.81 18.98 5.55
C HIS A 134 1.21 17.57 5.98
N ARG A 135 0.27 16.61 5.91
CA ARG A 135 0.54 15.21 6.26
C ARG A 135 1.63 14.55 5.41
N LEU A 136 1.69 14.86 4.11
CA LEU A 136 2.62 14.20 3.19
C LEU A 136 3.96 14.93 3.06
N THR A 137 3.99 16.24 3.25
CA THR A 137 5.17 17.08 2.95
C THR A 137 5.83 17.70 4.19
N ILE A 138 5.08 17.86 5.29
CA ILE A 138 5.55 18.52 6.51
C ILE A 138 5.68 17.52 7.67
N GLU A 139 4.71 16.61 7.84
CA GLU A 139 4.76 15.65 8.96
C GLU A 139 5.96 14.70 8.85
N GLU A 140 6.93 14.91 9.74
CA GLU A 140 8.19 14.17 9.72
C GLU A 140 8.00 12.67 9.95
N ARG A 141 6.96 12.29 10.69
CA ARG A 141 6.62 10.88 10.92
C ARG A 141 6.37 10.13 9.60
N GLU A 142 5.57 10.68 8.69
CA GLU A 142 5.24 9.99 7.44
C GLU A 142 6.43 9.99 6.47
N ARG A 143 7.21 11.08 6.49
CA ARG A 143 8.44 11.18 5.70
C ARG A 143 9.51 10.20 6.17
N ALA A 144 9.65 10.01 7.49
CA ALA A 144 10.55 9.01 8.06
C ALA A 144 10.15 7.59 7.62
N LEU A 145 8.86 7.24 7.74
CA LEU A 145 8.33 5.96 7.27
C LEU A 145 8.66 5.74 5.78
N TYR A 146 8.46 6.74 4.92
CA TYR A 146 8.81 6.63 3.51
C TYR A 146 10.30 6.40 3.27
N ARG A 147 11.17 7.15 3.97
CA ARG A 147 12.62 7.00 3.84
C ARG A 147 13.10 5.61 4.28
N GLU A 148 12.48 5.01 5.27
CA GLU A 148 12.83 3.66 5.69
C GLU A 148 12.32 2.62 4.69
N VAL A 149 11.05 2.74 4.27
CA VAL A 149 10.43 1.77 3.36
C VAL A 149 11.10 1.76 1.99
N ARG A 150 11.49 2.92 1.43
CA ARG A 150 12.06 2.99 0.06
C ARG A 150 13.42 2.29 -0.08
N GLU A 151 14.14 2.07 1.03
CA GLU A 151 15.43 1.38 1.02
C GLU A 151 15.28 -0.15 1.11
N LEU A 152 14.07 -0.66 1.41
CA LEU A 152 13.82 -2.10 1.50
C LEU A 152 13.83 -2.74 0.10
N PRO A 153 14.58 -3.83 -0.13
CA PRO A 153 14.66 -4.47 -1.45
C PRO A 153 13.30 -4.88 -2.02
N GLN A 154 12.40 -5.39 -1.18
CA GLN A 154 11.05 -5.78 -1.61
C GLN A 154 10.20 -4.56 -2.03
N ALA A 155 10.38 -3.41 -1.38
CA ALA A 155 9.69 -2.17 -1.73
C ALA A 155 10.25 -1.55 -3.01
N GLN A 156 11.56 -1.63 -3.26
CA GLN A 156 12.19 -1.16 -4.49
C GLN A 156 11.62 -1.85 -5.75
N GLN A 157 11.28 -3.14 -5.66
CA GLN A 157 10.61 -3.86 -6.75
C GLN A 157 9.20 -3.30 -7.07
N ILE A 158 8.53 -2.71 -6.08
CA ILE A 158 7.23 -2.07 -6.27
C ILE A 158 7.43 -0.64 -6.80
N LEU A 159 8.39 0.10 -6.24
CA LEU A 159 8.73 1.47 -6.65
C LEU A 159 9.26 1.56 -8.08
N SER A 160 9.80 0.48 -8.63
CA SER A 160 10.23 0.40 -10.04
C SER A 160 9.09 0.21 -11.02
N CYS A 161 7.83 0.14 -10.57
CA CYS A 161 6.70 0.01 -11.47
C CYS A 161 6.61 1.20 -12.47
N PRO A 162 6.19 0.96 -13.71
CA PRO A 162 6.10 2.02 -14.72
C PRO A 162 5.16 3.15 -14.27
N ALA A 163 5.64 4.38 -14.40
CA ALA A 163 4.80 5.57 -14.24
C ALA A 163 3.71 5.61 -15.34
N PRO A 164 2.51 6.15 -15.06
CA PRO A 164 1.50 6.38 -16.08
C PRO A 164 2.04 7.23 -17.23
N GLN A 165 1.69 6.86 -18.45
CA GLN A 165 2.11 7.51 -19.70
C GLN A 165 0.92 8.15 -20.43
N SER A 166 -0.30 7.67 -20.18
CA SER A 166 -1.50 8.25 -20.74
C SER A 166 -1.70 9.67 -20.24
N LYS A 167 -2.14 10.55 -21.14
CA LYS A 167 -2.64 11.86 -20.74
C LYS A 167 -4.06 11.68 -20.22
N PRO A 168 -4.42 12.23 -19.04
CA PRO A 168 -5.81 12.27 -18.61
C PRO A 168 -6.63 12.92 -19.73
N THR A 169 -7.60 12.18 -20.26
CA THR A 169 -8.53 12.70 -21.26
C THR A 169 -9.62 13.49 -20.52
N PRO A 170 -10.04 14.67 -21.03
CA PRO A 170 -11.07 15.49 -20.41
C PRO A 170 -12.43 14.78 -20.28
#